data_AF-A0A7Y3L669-F1
#
_entry.id   AF-A0A7Y3L669-F1
#
_cell.length_a   1.000
_cell.length_b   1.000
_cell.length_c   1.000
_cell.angle_alpha   90.00
_cell.angle_beta   90.00
_cell.angle_gamma   90.00
#
_symmetry.space_group_name_H-M   'P 1'
#
loop_
_entity.id
_entity.type
_entity.pdbx_description
1 polymer ?
#
loop_
_entity_poly.entity_id
_entity_poly.type
_entity_poly.pdbx_seq_one_letter_code
_entity_poly.pdbx_strand_id
1 'polypeptide(L)'
;MIKIRGLARLAAAIFAGWGGLVAFKGLYDLFAGEPEANLYAPVKWAFVTEAEWLRWGSFELLYGLACLGLAWYCLRWSRRLPEAVTRPRRAPEFSLFDA
;
A
#
# COMPACT_ATOMS: atom_id res chain seq x y z
N MET A 1 -19.55 -16.05 11.75
CA MET A 1 -18.98 -16.59 10.49
C MET A 1 -18.00 -15.55 9.96
N ILE A 2 -16.70 -15.88 9.82
CA ILE A 2 -15.66 -14.92 9.41
C ILE A 2 -15.36 -15.13 7.93
N LYS A 3 -15.57 -14.11 7.07
CA LYS A 3 -15.29 -14.17 5.62
C LYS A 3 -13.81 -13.92 5.33
N ILE A 4 -12.97 -14.93 5.52
CA ILE A 4 -11.50 -14.81 5.41
C ILE A 4 -11.07 -14.52 3.95
N ARG A 5 -11.70 -15.17 2.97
CA ARG A 5 -11.44 -14.91 1.55
C ARG A 5 -11.75 -13.46 1.15
N GLY A 6 -12.86 -12.93 1.66
CA GLY A 6 -13.27 -11.53 1.42
C GLY A 6 -12.23 -10.54 1.93
N LEU A 7 -11.68 -10.79 3.13
CA LEU A 7 -10.64 -9.95 3.71
C LEU A 7 -9.37 -9.92 2.85
N ALA A 8 -8.92 -11.08 2.36
CA ALA A 8 -7.74 -11.15 1.49
C ALA A 8 -7.96 -10.40 0.15
N ARG A 9 -9.17 -10.47 -0.42
CA ARG A 9 -9.51 -9.74 -1.65
C ARG A 9 -9.60 -8.24 -1.43
N LEU A 10 -10.12 -7.80 -0.28
CA LEU A 10 -10.17 -6.39 0.08
C LEU A 10 -8.77 -5.82 0.29
N ALA A 11 -7.93 -6.51 1.05
CA ALA A 11 -6.53 -6.12 1.24
C ALA A 11 -5.80 -6.02 -0.11
N ALA A 12 -5.99 -7.01 -0.99
CA ALA A 12 -5.45 -6.94 -2.33
C ALA A 12 -5.91 -5.73 -3.12
N ALA A 13 -7.20 -5.38 -3.09
CA ALA A 13 -7.73 -4.22 -3.80
C ALA A 13 -7.12 -2.90 -3.28
N ILE A 14 -6.97 -2.77 -1.96
CA ILE A 14 -6.33 -1.60 -1.34
C ILE A 14 -4.87 -1.50 -1.78
N PHE A 15 -4.11 -2.59 -1.67
CA PHE A 15 -2.70 -2.61 -2.09
C PHE A 15 -2.52 -2.39 -3.59
N ALA A 16 -3.44 -2.91 -4.42
CA ALA A 16 -3.40 -2.72 -5.87
C ALA A 16 -3.68 -1.26 -6.25
N GLY A 17 -4.71 -0.66 -5.66
CA GLY A 17 -5.08 0.74 -5.91
C GLY A 17 -3.98 1.70 -5.46
N TRP A 18 -3.55 1.59 -4.19
CA TRP A 18 -2.51 2.45 -3.63
C TRP A 18 -1.15 2.20 -4.29
N GLY A 19 -0.75 0.94 -4.41
CA GLY A 19 0.52 0.57 -5.04
C GLY A 19 0.59 1.00 -6.50
N GLY A 20 -0.51 0.87 -7.25
CA GLY A 20 -0.60 1.35 -8.63
C GLY A 20 -0.46 2.87 -8.73
N LEU A 21 -1.17 3.62 -7.88
CA LEU A 21 -1.08 5.08 -7.84
C LEU A 21 0.35 5.55 -7.52
N VAL A 22 0.97 5.01 -6.48
CA VAL A 22 2.31 5.41 -6.05
C VAL A 22 3.38 4.95 -7.03
N ALA A 23 3.26 3.75 -7.62
CA ALA A 23 4.19 3.30 -8.65
C ALA A 23 4.12 4.18 -9.91
N PHE A 24 2.92 4.58 -10.31
CA PHE A 24 2.73 5.49 -11.45
C PHE A 24 3.30 6.89 -11.16
N LYS A 25 3.03 7.42 -9.96
CA LYS A 25 3.64 8.67 -9.48
C LYS A 25 5.17 8.60 -9.50
N GLY A 26 5.75 7.54 -8.93
CA GLY A 26 7.20 7.35 -8.92
C GLY A 26 7.81 7.24 -10.32
N LEU A 27 7.15 6.55 -11.26
CA LEU A 27 7.55 6.56 -12.68
C LEU A 27 7.53 7.97 -13.26
N TYR A 28 6.45 8.73 -13.01
CA TYR A 28 6.37 10.11 -13.48
C TYR A 28 7.50 10.96 -12.91
N ASP A 29 7.77 10.87 -11.61
CA ASP A 29 8.82 11.65 -10.94
C ASP A 29 10.23 11.30 -11.46
N LEU A 30 10.47 10.04 -11.85
CA LEU A 30 11.74 9.60 -12.42
C LEU A 30 11.98 10.10 -13.86
N PHE A 31 10.94 10.28 -14.67
CA PHE A 31 11.10 10.55 -16.11
C PHE A 31 10.67 11.96 -16.56
N ALA A 32 9.74 12.59 -15.85
CA ALA A 32 9.11 13.84 -16.29
C ALA A 32 8.84 14.84 -15.15
N GLY A 33 8.83 14.39 -13.89
CA GLY A 33 8.50 15.23 -12.75
C GLY A 33 9.66 16.10 -12.26
N GLU A 34 9.28 17.15 -11.53
CA GLU A 34 10.17 18.05 -10.80
C GLU A 34 9.44 18.47 -9.51
N PRO A 35 10.15 18.67 -8.38
CA PRO A 35 9.49 19.10 -7.15
C PRO A 35 8.95 20.51 -7.31
N GLU A 36 7.74 20.75 -6.81
CA GLU A 36 7.07 22.06 -6.89
C GLU A 36 7.91 23.19 -6.31
N ALA A 37 8.74 22.90 -5.29
CA ALA A 37 9.68 23.87 -4.72
C ALA A 37 10.61 24.47 -5.79
N ASN A 38 11.07 23.67 -6.76
CA ASN A 38 11.97 24.14 -7.81
C ASN A 38 11.28 25.02 -8.86
N LEU A 39 9.94 25.03 -8.95
CA LEU A 39 9.21 25.98 -9.80
C LEU A 39 9.40 27.43 -9.33
N TYR A 40 9.73 27.62 -8.06
CA TYR A 40 10.00 28.93 -7.45
C TYR A 40 11.50 29.18 -7.25
N ALA A 41 12.36 28.27 -7.71
CA ALA A 41 13.79 28.41 -7.57
C ALA A 41 14.36 29.39 -8.62
N PRO A 42 15.36 30.22 -8.28
CA PRO A 42 16.02 31.10 -9.24
C PRO A 42 16.75 30.33 -10.35
N VAL A 43 17.17 29.10 -10.05
CA VAL A 43 17.85 28.17 -10.96
C VAL A 43 17.26 26.79 -10.74
N LYS A 44 17.13 26.01 -11.83
CA LYS A 44 16.66 24.63 -11.77
C LYS A 44 17.47 23.81 -10.76
N TRP A 45 16.79 23.04 -9.92
CA TRP A 45 17.41 22.18 -8.89
C TRP A 45 18.17 22.90 -7.76
N ALA A 46 17.90 24.19 -7.52
CA ALA A 46 18.58 24.93 -6.45
C ALA A 46 18.08 24.62 -5.04
N PHE A 47 16.82 24.20 -4.86
CA PHE A 47 16.27 23.85 -3.54
C PHE A 47 16.33 22.35 -3.27
N VAL A 48 15.71 21.56 -4.14
CA VAL A 48 15.81 20.10 -4.12
C VAL A 48 16.69 19.72 -5.28
N THR A 49 17.78 19.00 -5.01
CA THR A 49 18.69 18.57 -6.08
C THR A 49 18.08 17.44 -6.89
N GLU A 50 18.53 17.29 -8.13
CA GLU A 50 18.10 16.19 -9.00
C GLU A 50 18.35 14.82 -8.37
N ALA A 51 19.50 14.64 -7.70
CA ALA A 51 19.84 13.39 -7.01
C ALA A 51 18.86 13.07 -5.86
N GLU A 52 18.47 14.08 -5.08
CA GLU A 52 17.48 13.91 -4.01
C GLU A 52 16.10 13.58 -4.56
N TRP A 53 15.71 14.23 -5.66
CA TRP A 53 14.46 13.96 -6.36
C TRP A 53 14.41 12.54 -6.92
N LEU A 54 15.44 12.12 -7.64
CA LEU A 54 15.54 10.77 -8.20
C LEU A 54 15.55 9.70 -7.10
N ARG A 55 16.19 9.97 -5.96
CA ARG A 55 16.15 9.07 -4.80
C ARG A 55 14.71 8.92 -4.27
N TRP A 56 13.96 10.01 -4.18
CA TRP A 56 12.57 9.97 -3.76
C TRP A 56 11.67 9.27 -4.78
N GLY A 57 11.76 9.61 -6.07
CA GLY A 57 11.00 8.93 -7.13
C GLY A 57 11.31 7.44 -7.19
N SER A 58 12.57 7.05 -6.99
CA SER A 58 12.99 5.63 -6.90
C SER A 58 12.37 4.93 -5.69
N PHE A 59 12.32 5.60 -4.54
CA PHE A 59 11.67 5.07 -3.34
C PHE A 59 10.17 4.87 -3.56
N GLU A 60 9.47 5.86 -4.11
CA GLU A 60 8.04 5.76 -4.40
C GLU A 60 7.75 4.62 -5.37
N LEU A 61 8.55 4.49 -6.44
CA LEU A 61 8.41 3.39 -7.38
C LEU A 61 8.59 2.03 -6.70
N LEU A 62 9.65 1.83 -5.93
CA LEU A 62 9.92 0.57 -5.24
C LEU A 62 8.83 0.25 -4.20
N TYR A 63 8.37 1.25 -3.47
CA TYR A 63 7.27 1.10 -2.51
C TYR A 63 5.97 0.69 -3.22
N GLY A 64 5.61 1.37 -4.31
CA GLY A 64 4.44 1.05 -5.10
C GLY A 64 4.49 -0.36 -5.68
N LEU A 65 5.65 -0.77 -6.22
CA LEU A 65 5.89 -2.13 -6.69
C LEU A 65 5.79 -3.18 -5.58
N ALA A 66 6.30 -2.88 -4.38
CA ALA A 66 6.15 -3.75 -3.22
C ALA A 66 4.67 -3.93 -2.82
N CYS A 67 3.88 -2.85 -2.82
CA CYS A 67 2.43 -2.92 -2.61
C CYS A 67 1.75 -3.75 -3.69
N LEU A 68 2.09 -3.58 -4.97
CA LEU A 68 1.56 -4.41 -6.06
C LEU A 68 1.93 -5.89 -5.90
N GLY A 69 3.15 -6.18 -5.44
CA GLY A 69 3.58 -7.53 -5.09
C GLY A 69 2.74 -8.15 -3.97
N LEU A 70 2.46 -7.38 -2.91
CA LEU A 70 1.55 -7.80 -1.83
C LEU A 70 0.11 -7.99 -2.33
N ALA A 71 -0.38 -7.12 -3.20
CA ALA A 71 -1.70 -7.26 -3.79
C ALA A 71 -1.81 -8.57 -4.58
N TRP A 72 -0.83 -8.86 -5.44
CA TRP A 72 -0.75 -10.10 -6.18
C TRP A 72 -0.69 -11.32 -5.25
N TYR A 73 0.13 -11.25 -4.20
CA TYR A 73 0.25 -12.31 -3.21
C TYR A 73 -1.09 -12.57 -2.49
N CYS A 74 -1.77 -11.52 -2.02
CA CYS A 74 -3.08 -11.60 -1.39
C CYS A 74 -4.13 -12.19 -2.33
N LEU A 75 -4.16 -11.77 -3.61
CA LEU A 75 -5.07 -12.34 -4.61
C LEU A 75 -4.80 -13.83 -4.84
N ARG A 76 -3.53 -14.19 -5.03
CA ARG A 76 -3.14 -15.59 -5.26
C ARG A 76 -3.45 -16.46 -4.06
N TRP A 77 -3.20 -15.97 -2.85
CA TRP A 77 -3.50 -16.67 -1.62
C TRP A 77 -5.00 -16.78 -1.35
N SER A 78 -5.79 -15.76 -1.70
CA SER A 78 -7.25 -15.76 -1.52
C SER A 78 -7.94 -16.95 -2.20
N ARG A 79 -7.38 -17.43 -3.33
CA ARG A 79 -7.89 -18.61 -4.06
C ARG A 79 -7.76 -19.91 -3.27
N ARG A 80 -6.83 -19.97 -2.32
CA ARG A 80 -6.59 -21.14 -1.45
C ARG A 80 -7.40 -21.07 -0.15
N LEU A 81 -7.97 -19.93 0.18
CA LEU A 81 -8.68 -19.72 1.45
C LEU A 81 -10.14 -20.17 1.35
N PRO A 82 -10.70 -20.78 2.42
CA PRO A 82 -12.13 -21.04 2.51
C PRO A 82 -12.92 -19.73 2.55
N GLU A 83 -14.13 -19.75 2.01
CA GLU A 83 -14.97 -18.55 1.94
C GLU A 83 -15.32 -18.01 3.31
N ALA A 84 -15.63 -18.92 4.23
CA ALA A 84 -15.89 -18.59 5.61
C ALA A 84 -15.36 -19.67 6.56
N VAL A 85 -14.98 -19.24 7.75
CA VAL A 85 -14.67 -20.13 8.87
C VAL A 85 -15.65 -19.84 10.00
N THR A 86 -16.24 -20.91 10.52
CA THR A 86 -17.06 -20.87 11.73
C THR A 86 -16.12 -21.03 12.92
N ARG A 87 -16.01 -19.98 13.74
CA ARG A 87 -15.25 -20.01 14.99
C ARG A 87 -16.26 -20.08 16.14
N PRO A 88 -16.10 -21.00 17.11
CA PRO A 88 -16.93 -20.97 18.30
C PRO A 88 -16.73 -19.64 19.03
N ARG A 89 -17.82 -19.06 19.56
CA ARG A 89 -17.76 -17.82 20.35
C ARG A 89 -16.92 -18.11 21.59
N ARG A 90 -15.77 -17.44 21.72
CA ARG A 90 -14.98 -17.49 22.96
C ARG A 90 -15.81 -16.81 24.04
N ALA A 91 -16.10 -17.52 25.12
CA ALA A 91 -16.73 -16.92 26.30
C ALA A 91 -15.78 -15.83 26.84
N PRO A 92 -16.32 -14.70 27.33
CA PRO A 92 -15.48 -13.71 27.99
C PRO A 92 -14.77 -14.35 29.18
N GLU A 93 -13.45 -14.17 29.27
CA GLU A 93 -12.62 -14.73 30.37
C GLU A 93 -12.90 -14.07 31.73
N PHE A 94 -13.66 -12.97 31.74
CA PHE A 94 -14.05 -12.25 32.95
C PHE A 94 -15.54 -11.87 32.89
N SER A 95 -16.34 -12.38 33.83
CA SER A 95 -17.62 -11.76 34.20
C SER A 95 -17.32 -10.70 35.27
N LEU A 96 -17.23 -9.44 34.84
CA LEU A 96 -17.01 -8.31 35.75
C LEU A 96 -18.28 -7.94 36.57
N PHE A 97 -19.39 -8.65 36.38
CA PHE A 97 -20.71 -8.24 36.88
C PHE A 97 -21.60 -9.41 37.36
N ASP A 98 -21.03 -10.48 37.90
CA ASP A 98 -21.82 -11.46 38.67
C ASP A 98 -21.70 -11.12 40.17
N ALA A 99 -22.55 -10.22 40.64
CA ALA A 99 -22.82 -9.93 42.05
C ALA A 99 -24.32 -9.66 42.25
#